data_AF-A0A2V6LUX7-F1
#
_entry.id   AF-A0A2V6LUX7-F1
#
_cell.length_a   1.000
_cell.length_b   1.000
_cell.length_c   1.000
_cell.angle_alpha   90.00
_cell.angle_beta   90.00
_cell.angle_gamma   90.00
#
_symmetry.space_group_name_H-M   'P 1'
#
loop_
_entity.id
_entity.type
_entity.pdbx_description
1 polymer ?
#
loop_
_entity_poly.entity_id
_entity_poly.type
_entity_poly.pdbx_seq_one_letter_code
_entity_poly.pdbx_strand_id
1 'polypeptide(L)'
;MILDSFRQDVRVGLRVLVKDKSFCFLAVVVLGLGIGGATTQFTVVNAIVLRGFSFPHPEQLMSVGLIDPQASEANNNFGRGTIPTYQD
;
A
#
# COMPACT_ATOMS: atom_id res chain seq x y z
N MET A 1 21.29 8.16 38.55
CA MET A 1 21.21 9.60 38.19
C MET A 1 20.50 9.83 36.86
N ILE A 2 21.05 9.47 35.69
CA ILE A 2 20.37 9.68 34.39
C ILE A 2 19.17 8.73 34.19
N LEU A 3 19.33 7.45 34.55
CA LEU A 3 18.29 6.43 34.38
C LEU A 3 17.07 6.65 35.29
N ASP A 4 17.29 7.23 36.47
CA ASP A 4 16.23 7.56 37.43
C ASP A 4 15.40 8.75 36.93
N SER A 5 16.07 9.80 36.43
CA SER A 5 15.41 10.95 35.80
C SER A 5 14.62 10.52 34.56
N PHE A 6 15.20 9.68 33.68
CA PHE A 6 14.50 9.18 32.50
C PHE A 6 13.22 8.41 32.85
N ARG A 7 13.29 7.53 33.87
CA ARG A 7 12.11 6.81 34.36
C ARG A 7 11.06 7.74 34.96
N GLN A 8 11.49 8.79 35.64
CA GLN A 8 10.60 9.78 36.23
C GLN A 8 9.91 10.62 35.15
N ASP A 9 10.64 11.07 34.13
CA ASP A 9 10.12 11.85 33.02
C ASP A 9 9.10 11.05 32.19
N VAL A 10 9.38 9.77 31.90
CA VAL A 10 8.42 8.88 31.21
C VAL A 10 7.14 8.71 32.05
N ARG A 11 7.28 8.48 33.36
CA ARG A 11 6.11 8.32 34.24
C ARG A 11 5.28 9.60 34.34
N VAL A 12 5.94 10.75 34.43
CA VAL A 12 5.29 12.06 34.49
C VAL A 12 4.59 12.36 33.16
N GLY A 13 5.26 12.16 32.02
CA GLY A 13 4.68 12.34 30.70
C GLY A 13 3.47 11.45 30.45
N LEU A 14 3.54 10.17 30.83
CA LEU A 14 2.41 9.25 30.71
C LEU A 14 1.22 9.68 31.58
N ARG A 15 1.50 10.18 32.79
CA ARG A 15 0.47 10.69 33.70
C ARG A 15 -0.23 11.93 33.13
N VAL A 16 0.52 12.82 32.47
CA VAL A 16 -0.04 14.00 31.79
C VAL A 16 -0.91 13.58 30.60
N LEU A 17 -0.45 12.63 29.78
CA LEU A 17 -1.23 12.08 28.67
C LEU A 17 -2.56 11.46 29.12
N VAL A 18 -2.56 10.70 30.20
CA VAL A 18 -3.78 10.04 30.73
C VAL A 18 -4.73 11.04 31.39
N LYS A 19 -4.20 12.15 31.93
CA LYS A 19 -4.99 13.21 32.54
C LYS A 19 -5.79 13.99 31.48
N ASP A 20 -5.18 14.27 30.33
CA ASP A 20 -5.83 14.94 29.19
C ASP A 20 -6.26 13.96 28.10
N LYS A 21 -7.33 13.21 28.39
CA LYS A 21 -7.85 12.12 27.54
C LYS A 21 -8.15 12.54 26.10
N SER A 22 -8.63 13.76 25.86
CA SER A 22 -8.95 14.25 24.51
C SER A 22 -7.71 14.40 23.64
N PHE A 23 -6.62 14.95 24.20
CA PHE A 23 -5.35 15.08 23.50
C PHE A 23 -4.74 13.70 23.22
N CYS A 24 -4.75 12.81 24.22
CA CYS A 24 -4.27 11.44 24.06
C CYS A 24 -5.02 10.70 22.94
N PHE A 25 -6.36 10.82 22.89
CA PHE A 25 -7.15 10.20 21.83
C PHE A 25 -6.75 10.71 20.43
N LEU A 26 -6.67 12.03 20.26
CA LEU A 26 -6.22 12.64 19.01
C LEU A 26 -4.81 12.19 18.62
N ALA A 27 -3.88 12.18 19.58
CA ALA A 27 -2.51 11.73 19.35
C ALA A 27 -2.46 10.27 18.88
N VAL A 28 -3.23 9.38 19.53
CA VAL A 28 -3.32 7.95 19.16
C VAL A 28 -3.92 7.80 17.76
N VAL A 29 -4.99 8.53 17.43
CA VAL A 29 -5.61 8.48 16.11
C VAL A 29 -4.61 8.93 15.04
N VAL A 30 -3.97 10.08 15.21
CA VAL A 30 -3.00 10.61 14.24
C VAL A 30 -1.81 9.67 14.08
N LEU A 31 -1.23 9.18 15.18
CA LEU A 31 -0.14 8.22 15.14
C LEU A 31 -0.56 6.91 14.47
N GLY A 32 -1.72 6.37 14.84
CA GLY A 32 -2.25 5.15 14.25
C GLY A 32 -2.49 5.28 12.75
N LEU A 33 -3.02 6.42 12.31
CA LEU A 33 -3.28 6.70 10.89
C LEU A 33 -1.98 6.89 10.11
N GLY A 34 -0.99 7.57 10.69
CA GLY A 34 0.34 7.71 10.08
C GLY A 34 1.08 6.37 9.94
N ILE A 35 1.08 5.57 11.01
CA ILE A 35 1.72 4.24 11.03
C ILE A 35 0.99 3.30 10.05
N GLY A 36 -0.35 3.27 10.10
CA GLY A 36 -1.18 2.45 9.24
C GLY A 36 -1.05 2.83 7.76
N GLY A 37 -1.02 4.14 7.45
CA GLY A 37 -0.81 4.64 6.10
C GLY A 37 0.53 4.20 5.52
N ALA A 38 1.63 4.42 6.25
CA ALA A 38 2.96 3.99 5.82
C ALA A 38 3.04 2.46 5.66
N THR A 39 2.47 1.70 6.59
CA THR A 39 2.45 0.23 6.54
C THR A 39 1.62 -0.29 5.37
N THR A 40 0.46 0.33 5.10
CA THR A 40 -0.43 -0.04 3.99
C THR A 40 0.24 0.23 2.66
N GLN A 41 0.88 1.38 2.50
CA GLN A 41 1.61 1.71 1.27
C GLN A 41 2.70 0.66 0.99
N PHE A 42 3.50 0.32 2.01
CA PHE A 42 4.54 -0.71 1.85
C PHE A 42 3.93 -2.10 1.57
N THR A 43 2.83 -2.44 2.23
CA THR A 43 2.12 -3.72 2.05
C THR A 43 1.59 -3.86 0.63
N VAL A 44 0.92 -2.81 0.11
CA VAL A 44 0.35 -2.78 -1.24
C VAL A 44 1.46 -2.87 -2.28
N VAL A 45 2.53 -2.07 -2.13
CA VAL A 45 3.68 -2.11 -3.04
C VAL A 45 4.31 -3.51 -3.01
N ASN A 46 4.53 -4.09 -1.84
CA ASN A 46 5.08 -5.44 -1.73
C ASN A 46 4.15 -6.51 -2.31
N ALA A 47 2.84 -6.39 -2.14
CA ALA A 47 1.86 -7.34 -2.67
C ALA A 47 1.78 -7.28 -4.20
N ILE A 48 1.77 -6.08 -4.78
CA ILE A 48 1.57 -5.89 -6.22
C ILE A 48 2.90 -6.03 -6.98
N VAL A 49 3.98 -5.41 -6.50
CA VAL A 49 5.25 -5.31 -7.23
C VAL A 49 6.17 -6.49 -6.92
N LEU A 50 6.33 -6.85 -5.65
CA LEU A 50 7.32 -7.86 -5.24
C LEU A 50 6.77 -9.29 -5.30
N ARG A 51 5.50 -9.49 -4.92
CA ARG A 51 4.89 -10.83 -4.92
C ARG A 51 4.16 -11.18 -6.21
N GLY A 52 3.83 -10.18 -7.04
CA GLY A 52 2.94 -10.35 -8.17
C GLY A 52 1.52 -10.64 -7.70
N PHE A 53 0.54 -10.11 -8.42
CA PHE A 53 -0.87 -10.38 -8.15
C PHE A 53 -1.10 -11.91 -8.18
N SER A 54 -1.63 -12.49 -7.09
CA SER A 54 -2.03 -13.90 -7.07
C SER A 54 -3.31 -14.03 -7.90
N PHE A 55 -3.16 -14.25 -9.20
CA PHE A 55 -4.27 -14.59 -10.08
C PHE A 55 -4.63 -16.07 -9.86
N PRO A 56 -5.88 -16.41 -9.51
CA PRO A 56 -6.35 -17.78 -9.62
C PRO A 56 -6.41 -18.13 -11.12
N HIS A 57 -5.66 -19.15 -11.51
CA HIS A 57 -5.43 -19.57 -12.91
C HIS A 57 -4.50 -18.66 -13.73
N PRO A 58 -3.21 -18.49 -13.34
CA PRO A 58 -2.24 -17.74 -14.15
C PRO A 58 -2.09 -18.28 -15.57
N GLU A 59 -2.43 -19.55 -15.81
CA GLU A 59 -2.46 -20.22 -17.11
C GLU A 59 -3.56 -19.70 -18.07
N GLN A 60 -4.58 -19.03 -17.56
CA GLN A 60 -5.66 -18.43 -18.36
C GLN A 60 -5.41 -16.94 -18.66
N LEU A 61 -4.30 -16.37 -18.19
CA LEU A 61 -3.91 -15.00 -18.48
C LEU A 61 -3.42 -14.89 -19.94
N MET A 62 -4.36 -14.75 -20.86
CA MET A 62 -4.07 -14.40 -22.25
C MET A 62 -3.67 -12.92 -22.30
N SER A 63 -2.36 -12.68 -22.50
CA SER A 63 -1.70 -11.40 -22.79
C SER A 63 -2.44 -10.11 -22.40
N VAL A 64 -1.97 -9.41 -21.38
CA VAL A 64 -2.42 -8.05 -21.06
C VAL A 64 -1.55 -7.06 -21.81
N GLY A 65 -2.16 -6.30 -22.72
CA GLY A 65 -1.51 -5.19 -23.41
C GLY A 65 -2.40 -3.95 -23.42
N LEU A 66 -1.78 -2.81 -23.67
CA LEU A 66 -2.48 -1.55 -23.80
C LEU A 66 -2.80 -1.33 -25.28
N ILE A 67 -4.08 -1.18 -25.60
CA ILE A 67 -4.53 -0.76 -26.93
C ILE A 67 -4.56 0.76 -26.91
N ASP A 68 -3.59 1.38 -27.56
CA ASP A 68 -3.63 2.81 -27.82
C ASP A 68 -4.36 3.04 -29.15
N PRO A 69 -5.57 3.62 -29.15
CA PRO A 69 -6.37 3.84 -30.37
C PRO A 69 -5.71 4.82 -31.36
N GLN A 70 -4.63 5.52 -30.97
CA GLN A 70 -3.86 6.40 -31.83
C GLN A 70 -2.55 5.77 -32.33
N ALA A 71 -2.16 4.60 -31.80
CA ALA A 71 -0.92 3.92 -32.18
C ALA A 71 -1.13 2.98 -33.38
N SER A 72 -0.18 3.01 -34.32
CA SER A 72 -0.13 2.05 -35.44
C SER A 72 0.07 0.63 -34.93
N GLU A 73 -0.56 -0.37 -35.57
CA GLU A 73 -0.55 -1.79 -35.14
C GLU A 73 0.83 -2.38 -34.78
N ALA A 74 1.90 -1.84 -35.35
CA ALA A 74 3.28 -2.24 -35.07
C ALA A 74 3.84 -1.74 -33.72
N ASN A 75 3.26 -0.70 -33.11
CA ASN A 75 3.68 -0.13 -31.82
C ASN A 75 2.86 -0.70 -30.64
N ASN A 76 1.90 -1.57 -30.93
CA ASN A 76 1.07 -2.19 -29.92
C ASN A 76 1.86 -3.31 -29.24
N ASN A 77 1.84 -3.37 -27.91
CA ASN A 77 2.55 -4.39 -27.12
C ASN A 77 2.00 -5.82 -27.27
N PHE A 78 1.01 -6.05 -28.13
CA PHE A 78 0.41 -7.37 -28.40
C PHE A 78 1.14 -8.18 -29.48
N GLY A 79 2.23 -7.64 -30.03
CA GLY A 79 2.94 -8.23 -31.16
C GLY A 79 2.10 -8.20 -32.45
N ARG A 80 2.66 -8.68 -33.56
CA ARG A 80 1.90 -8.91 -34.81
C ARG A 80 0.98 -10.12 -34.65
N GLY A 81 -0.03 -10.01 -33.78
CA GLY A 81 -1.08 -10.99 -33.59
C GLY A 81 -2.42 -10.37 -33.93
N THR A 82 -3.12 -10.93 -34.92
CA THR A 82 -4.52 -10.62 -35.16
C THR A 82 -5.32 -11.00 -33.92
N ILE A 83 -5.93 -10.04 -33.23
CA ILE A 83 -6.85 -10.33 -32.13
C ILE A 83 -8.02 -11.10 -32.75
N PRO A 84 -8.25 -12.38 -32.39
CA PRO A 84 -9.47 -13.05 -32.80
C PRO A 84 -10.61 -12.32 -32.10
N THR A 85 -11.29 -11.46 -32.85
CA THR A 85 -12.63 -10.99 -32.47
C THR A 85 -13.46 -12.25 -32.31
N TYR A 86 -14.03 -12.45 -31.13
CA TYR A 86 -15.06 -13.47 -30.94
C TYR A 86 -16.22 -13.10 -31.86
N GLN A 87 -16.25 -13.75 -33.02
CA GLN A 87 -17.39 -13.82 -33.93
C GLN A 87 -17.95 -15.23 -33.78
N ASP A 88 -19.14 -15.29 -33.17
CA ASP A 88 -20.16 -16.35 -33.10
C ASP A 88 -19.74 -17.76 -32.65
#